data_AF-A0A1S6IM03-F1
#
_entry.id   AF-A0A1S6IM03-F1
#
_cell.length_a   1.000
_cell.length_b   1.000
_cell.length_c   1.000
_cell.angle_alpha   90.00
_cell.angle_beta   90.00
_cell.angle_gamma   90.00
#
_symmetry.space_group_name_H-M   'P 1'
#
loop_
_entity.id
_entity.type
_entity.pdbx_description
1 polymer ?
#
loop_
_entity_poly.entity_id
_entity_poly.type
_entity_poly.pdbx_seq_one_letter_code
_entity_poly.pdbx_strand_id
1 'polypeptide(L)' 'MSEKEVCWNCSGKGKEECPACLEPYGEIEWDCDYCGGSGYFICGSCGGSGEN' A
#
# COMPACT_ATOMS: atom_id res chain seq x y z
N MET A 1 -4.09 -27.89 -5.94
CA MET A 1 -3.18 -26.78 -5.56
C MET A 1 -3.94 -25.52 -5.91
N SER A 2 -4.28 -24.67 -4.94
CA SER A 2 -4.94 -23.40 -5.25
C SER A 2 -3.86 -22.43 -5.74
N GLU A 3 -3.88 -22.12 -7.02
CA GLU A 3 -3.12 -21.00 -7.57
C GLU A 3 -3.80 -19.73 -7.07
N LYS A 4 -3.18 -19.06 -6.10
CA LYS A 4 -3.67 -17.75 -5.68
C LYS A 4 -3.39 -16.76 -6.80
N GLU A 5 -4.40 -16.00 -7.20
CA GLU A 5 -4.23 -15.03 -8.28
C GLU A 5 -3.56 -13.78 -7.73
N VAL A 6 -2.51 -13.30 -8.40
CA VAL A 6 -1.85 -12.04 -8.01
C VAL A 6 -2.88 -10.93 -7.98
N CYS A 7 -2.97 -10.21 -6.87
CA CYS A 7 -3.89 -9.09 -6.74
C CYS A 7 -3.45 -7.98 -7.72
N TRP A 8 -4.14 -7.88 -8.85
CA TRP A 8 -3.84 -6.93 -9.92
C TRP A 8 -3.90 -5.48 -9.44
N ASN A 9 -4.79 -5.19 -8.47
CA ASN A 9 -4.99 -3.86 -7.91
C ASN A 9 -3.72 -3.30 -7.24
N CYS A 10 -2.93 -4.16 -6.59
CA CYS A 10 -1.63 -3.79 -6.01
C CYS A 10 -0.44 -4.44 -6.73
N SER A 11 -0.66 -5.06 -7.89
CA SER A 11 0.35 -5.84 -8.62
C SER A 11 1.11 -6.83 -7.73
N GLY A 12 0.42 -7.48 -6.79
CA GLY A 12 1.04 -8.44 -5.86
C GLY A 12 1.79 -7.84 -4.68
N LYS A 13 1.87 -6.51 -4.55
CA LYS A 13 2.61 -5.86 -3.46
C LYS A 13 1.87 -5.91 -2.12
N GLY A 14 0.55 -6.07 -2.13
CA GLY A 14 -0.32 -5.97 -0.95
C GLY A 14 -0.51 -4.56 -0.41
N LYS A 15 0.32 -3.60 -0.83
CA LYS A 15 0.27 -2.20 -0.41
C LYS A 15 0.52 -1.26 -1.59
N GLU A 16 -0.09 -0.09 -1.52
CA GLU A 16 0.10 1.02 -2.45
C GLU A 16 0.85 2.14 -1.74
N GLU A 17 1.85 2.73 -2.39
CA GLU A 17 2.65 3.79 -1.78
C GLU A 17 1.80 5.06 -1.63
N CYS A 18 1.94 5.75 -0.49
CA CYS A 18 1.19 6.96 -0.26
C CYS A 18 1.74 8.08 -1.16
N PRO A 19 0.95 8.62 -2.10
CA PRO A 19 1.43 9.65 -3.02
C PRO A 19 1.81 10.94 -2.30
N ALA A 20 1.23 11.22 -1.13
CA ALA A 20 1.57 12.38 -0.32
C ALA A 20 2.95 12.27 0.35
N CYS A 21 3.54 11.07 0.42
CA CYS A 21 4.87 10.83 1.01
C CYS A 21 6.00 10.77 -0.02
N LEU A 22 5.70 10.86 -1.33
CA LEU A 22 6.67 10.67 -2.42
C LEU A 22 7.36 11.97 -2.87
N GLU A 23 7.99 12.69 -1.93
CA GLU A 23 8.76 13.94 -2.13
C GLU A 23 7.95 15.26 -2.13
N PRO A 24 8.52 16.38 -1.62
CA PRO A 24 9.79 16.53 -0.92
C PRO A 24 9.70 16.21 0.59
N TYR A 25 8.56 15.75 1.08
CA TYR A 25 8.34 15.36 2.47
C TYR A 25 8.94 13.97 2.76
N GLY A 26 10.19 13.76 2.33
CA GLY A 26 10.94 12.49 2.31
C GLY A 26 11.28 11.90 3.68
N GLU A 27 10.52 12.23 4.70
CA GLU A 27 10.62 11.67 6.03
C GLU A 27 9.19 11.29 6.38
N ILE A 28 8.99 10.06 6.85
CA ILE A 28 7.71 9.65 7.43
C ILE A 28 7.53 10.49 8.71
N GLU A 29 7.12 11.75 8.56
CA GLU A 29 6.49 12.47 9.65
C GLU A 29 5.23 11.68 9.96
N TRP A 30 5.12 11.26 11.21
CA TRP A 30 4.00 10.50 11.76
C TRP A 30 2.62 11.16 11.52
N ASP A 31 2.63 12.39 11.02
CA ASP A 31 1.49 13.28 10.78
C ASP A 31 1.04 13.35 9.31
N CYS A 32 1.43 12.39 8.44
CA CYS A 32 0.79 12.31 7.13
C CYS A 32 -0.67 11.85 7.29
N ASP A 33 -1.58 12.80 7.51
CA ASP A 33 -3.03 12.59 7.74
C ASP A 33 -3.65 11.73 6.63
N TYR A 34 -3.12 11.86 5.41
CA TYR A 34 -3.57 11.07 4.26
C TYR A 34 -3.37 9.56 4.48
N CYS A 35 -2.21 9.12 4.98
CA CYS A 35 -1.90 7.70 5.21
C CYS A 35 -1.69 7.32 6.68
N GLY A 36 -2.09 8.19 7.61
CA GLY A 36 -1.84 8.04 9.05
C GLY A 36 -0.36 7.80 9.39
N GLY A 37 0.56 8.43 8.66
CA GLY A 37 2.01 8.26 8.88
C GLY A 37 2.57 6.89 8.51
N SER A 38 1.83 6.02 7.81
CA SER A 38 2.35 4.70 7.41
C SER A 38 3.26 4.74 6.18
N GLY A 39 3.15 5.79 5.35
CA GLY A 39 3.83 5.90 4.06
C GLY A 39 3.25 5.02 2.95
N TYR A 40 2.23 4.21 3.26
CA TYR A 40 1.52 3.35 2.32
C TYR A 40 0.08 3.09 2.77
N PHE A 41 -0.76 2.70 1.82
CA PHE A 41 -2.10 2.17 2.04
C PHE A 41 -2.12 0.66 1.84
N ILE A 42 -2.81 -0.06 2.71
CA ILE A 42 -3.08 -1.47 2.50
C ILE A 42 -4.04 -1.61 1.32
N CYS A 43 -3.71 -2.48 0.37
CA CYS A 43 -4.60 -2.74 -0.76
C CYS A 43 -5.90 -3.35 -0.26
N GLY A 44 -6.99 -2.59 -0.32
CA GLY A 44 -8.30 -3.02 0.15
C GLY A 44 -8.85 -4.23 -0.60
N SER A 45 -8.43 -4.44 -1.85
CA SER A 45 -8.88 -5.58 -2.65
C SER A 45 -8.36 -6.92 -2.14
N CYS A 46 -7.13 -6.98 -1.61
CA CYS A 46 -6.54 -8.19 -1.06
C CYS A 46 -6.29 -8.14 0.46
N GLY A 47 -6.69 -7.05 1.12
CA GLY A 47 -6.47 -6.85 2.56
C GLY A 47 -5.00 -6.87 2.98
N GLY A 48 -4.06 -6.60 2.06
CA GLY A 48 -2.62 -6.61 2.36
C GLY A 48 -1.87 -7.87 1.95
N SER A 49 -2.53 -8.92 1.48
CA SER A 49 -1.87 -10.19 1.14
C SER A 49 -1.10 -10.15 -0.19
N GLY A 50 -1.48 -9.28 -1.12
CA GLY A 50 -0.97 -9.29 -2.50
C GLY A 50 -1.59 -10.39 -3.38
N GLU A 51 -2.54 -11.14 -2.86
CA GLU A 51 -3.11 -12.33 -3.51
C GLU A 51 -4.64 -12.37 -3.29
N ASN A 52 -5.41 -12.73 -4.32
CA ASN A 52 -6.85 -13.02 -4.25
C ASN A 52 -7.12 -14.52 -4.10
#